data_AF-A0A963N4S7-F1
#
_entry.id   AF-A0A963N4S7-F1
#
_cell.length_a   1.000
_cell.length_b   1.000
_cell.length_c   1.000
_cell.angle_alpha   90.00
_cell.angle_beta   90.00
_cell.angle_gamma   90.00
#
_symmetry.space_group_name_H-M   'P 1'
#
loop_
_entity.id
_entity.type
_entity.pdbx_description
1 polymer ?
#
loop_
_entity_poly.entity_id
_entity_poly.type
_entity_poly.pdbx_seq_one_letter_code
_entity_poly.pdbx_strand_id
1 'polypeptide(L)' 'MTPAHDGWPVILLEAVRERIRFKHYSIRTEQAYVHWVRCFIRFHGLQHPRDLRGGAVRAFLSALVNEGNVAAATHQQA' A
#
# COMPACT_ATOMS: atom_id res chain seq x y z
N MET A 1 -12.20 -24.13 13.94
CA MET A 1 -13.18 -23.06 13.65
C MET A 1 -12.43 -21.74 13.67
N THR A 2 -11.81 -21.35 12.55
CA THR A 2 -11.11 -20.05 12.43
C THR A 2 -12.15 -18.96 12.23
N PRO A 3 -12.17 -17.87 13.03
CA PRO A 3 -13.15 -16.82 12.81
C PRO A 3 -12.82 -16.12 11.49
N ALA A 4 -13.78 -16.18 10.57
CA ALA A 4 -13.79 -15.39 9.36
C ALA A 4 -13.78 -13.91 9.76
N HIS A 5 -12.74 -13.19 9.36
CA HIS A 5 -12.70 -11.74 9.48
C HIS A 5 -13.02 -11.14 8.12
N ASP A 6 -14.31 -11.05 7.81
CA ASP A 6 -14.84 -10.35 6.64
C ASP A 6 -14.75 -8.81 6.78
N GLY A 7 -13.67 -8.30 7.40
CA GLY A 7 -13.39 -6.89 7.69
C GLY A 7 -11.99 -6.44 7.22
N TRP A 8 -11.47 -7.13 6.21
CA TRP A 8 -10.04 -7.32 5.97
C TRP A 8 -9.20 -6.09 5.52
N PRO A 9 -9.75 -5.01 4.94
CA PRO A 9 -8.98 -3.78 4.73
C PRO A 9 -8.74 -3.01 6.03
N VAL A 10 -9.69 -3.05 6.96
CA VAL A 10 -9.65 -2.23 8.18
C VAL A 10 -8.67 -2.83 9.20
N ILE A 11 -8.69 -4.16 9.34
CA ILE A 11 -7.85 -4.89 10.30
C ILE A 11 -6.36 -4.80 9.94
N LEU A 12 -6.03 -4.89 8.64
CA LEU A 12 -4.64 -4.77 8.17
C LEU A 12 -4.09 -3.35 8.39
N LEU A 13 -4.87 -2.32 8.05
CA LEU A 13 -4.43 -0.93 8.22
C LEU A 13 -4.25 -0.58 9.70
N GLU A 14 -5.09 -1.13 10.58
CA GLU A 14 -4.94 -0.92 12.02
C GLU A 14 -3.68 -1.60 12.57
N ALA A 15 -3.41 -2.85 12.17
CA ALA A 15 -2.16 -3.54 12.54
C ALA A 15 -0.90 -2.78 12.06
N VAL A 16 -0.97 -2.16 10.87
CA VAL A 16 0.11 -1.29 10.36
C VAL A 16 0.29 -0.06 11.25
N ARG A 17 -0.80 0.62 11.63
CA ARG A 17 -0.74 1.80 12.51
C ARG A 17 -0.17 1.46 13.88
N GLU A 18 -0.66 0.39 14.51
CA GLU A 18 -0.13 -0.08 15.80
C GLU A 18 1.37 -0.34 15.72
N ARG A 19 1.84 -1.01 14.66
CA ARG A 19 3.26 -1.30 14.48
C ARG A 19 4.11 -0.05 14.29
N ILE A 20 3.58 0.96 13.61
CA ILE A 20 4.26 2.25 13.37
C ILE A 20 4.33 3.06 14.68
N ARG A 21 3.24 3.13 15.43
CA ARG A 21 3.19 3.81 16.74
C ARG A 21 4.09 3.14 17.76
N PHE A 22 4.13 1.80 17.77
CA PHE A 22 5.07 1.03 18.59
C PHE A 22 6.53 1.34 18.26
N LYS A 23 6.84 1.65 16.99
CA LYS A 23 8.18 2.08 16.56
C LYS A 23 8.46 3.57 16.84
N HIS A 24 7.55 4.28 17.51
CA HIS A 24 7.65 5.70 17.83
C HIS A 24 7.87 6.60 16.61
N TYR A 25 7.38 6.20 15.43
CA TYR A 25 7.39 7.09 14.28
C TYR A 25 6.35 8.20 14.41
N SER A 26 6.58 9.29 13.69
CA SER A 26 5.65 10.42 13.66
C SER A 26 4.30 10.04 13.04
N ILE A 27 3.25 10.77 13.40
CA ILE A 27 1.91 10.67 12.75
C ILE A 27 2.01 10.89 11.23
N ARG A 28 2.93 11.76 10.77
CA ARG A 28 3.17 11.98 9.35
C ARG A 28 3.67 10.71 8.65
N THR A 29 4.57 9.98 9.31
CA THR A 29 5.07 8.69 8.82
C THR A 29 3.96 7.64 8.80
N GLU A 30 3.12 7.59 9.84
CA GLU A 30 1.93 6.71 9.86
C GLU A 30 1.02 6.95 8.67
N GLN A 31 0.68 8.21 8.40
CA GLN A 31 -0.18 8.58 7.27
C GLN A 31 0.42 8.18 5.92
N ALA A 32 1.72 8.41 5.73
CA ALA A 32 2.43 8.04 4.51
C ALA A 32 2.41 6.51 4.30
N TYR A 33 2.72 5.73 5.33
CA TYR A 33 2.71 4.27 5.24
C TYR A 33 1.30 3.72 4.98
N VAL A 34 0.29 4.21 5.69
CA VAL A 34 -1.11 3.82 5.49
C VAL A 34 -1.57 4.15 4.06
N HIS A 35 -1.16 5.30 3.52
CA HIS A 35 -1.43 5.67 2.14
C HIS A 35 -0.81 4.66 1.16
N TRP A 36 0.48 4.37 1.28
CA TRP A 36 1.18 3.43 0.39
C TRP A 36 0.63 2.01 0.48
N VAL A 37 0.27 1.54 1.68
CA VAL A 37 -0.36 0.22 1.85
C VAL A 37 -1.71 0.16 1.15
N ARG A 38 -2.54 1.22 1.24
CA ARG A 38 -3.81 1.27 0.50
C ARG A 38 -3.60 1.25 -1.02
N CYS A 39 -2.65 2.02 -1.53
CA CYS A 39 -2.33 2.04 -2.96
C CYS A 39 -1.85 0.67 -3.44
N PHE A 40 -0.98 0.01 -2.67
CA PHE A 40 -0.48 -1.33 -2.95
C PHE A 40 -1.62 -2.37 -3.03
N ILE A 41 -2.53 -2.39 -2.04
CA ILE A 41 -3.66 -3.32 -2.01
C ILE A 41 -4.59 -3.08 -3.21
N ARG A 42 -4.86 -1.81 -3.54
CA ARG A 42 -5.71 -1.44 -4.68
C ARG A 42 -5.09 -1.84 -6.01
N PHE A 43 -3.79 -1.59 -6.19
CA PHE A 43 -3.05 -1.97 -7.39
C PHE A 43 -3.13 -3.47 -7.67
N HIS A 44 -3.12 -4.30 -6.63
CA HIS A 44 -3.23 -5.76 -6.75
C HIS A 44 -4.69 -6.28 -6.69
N GLY A 45 -5.69 -5.43 -6.91
CA GLY A 45 -7.09 -5.84 -7.00
C GLY A 45 -7.70 -6.27 -5.68
N LEU A 46 -7.33 -5.63 -4.57
CA LEU A 46 -7.81 -5.95 -3.21
C LEU A 46 -7.48 -7.38 -2.77
N GLN A 47 -6.36 -7.92 -3.25
CA GLN A 47 -5.80 -9.20 -2.78
C GLN A 47 -5.00 -9.04 -1.49
N HIS A 48 -4.98 -10.08 -0.65
CA HIS A 48 -4.21 -10.09 0.59
C HIS A 48 -2.70 -10.05 0.33
N PRO A 49 -1.91 -9.15 0.96
CA PRO A 49 -0.45 -9.10 0.76
C PRO A 49 0.27 -10.42 1.03
N ARG A 50 -0.31 -11.27 1.90
CA ARG A 50 0.14 -12.64 2.17
C ARG A 50 -0.08 -13.60 0.98
N ASP A 51 -1.10 -13.35 0.17
CA ASP A 51 -1.42 -14.15 -1.03
C ASP A 51 -0.67 -13.63 -2.26
N LEU A 52 -0.16 -12.39 -2.18
CA LEU A 52 0.71 -11.82 -3.20
C LEU A 52 2.07 -12.54 -3.20
N ARG A 53 2.43 -13.10 -4.36
CA ARG A 53 3.73 -13.76 -4.57
C ARG A 53 4.87 -12.74 -4.58
N GLY A 54 6.12 -13.21 -4.41
CA GLY A 54 7.31 -12.36 -4.17
C GLY A 54 7.60 -11.25 -5.19
N GLY A 55 6.98 -11.26 -6.38
CA GLY A 55 7.11 -10.20 -7.38
C GLY A 55 6.22 -8.97 -7.15
N ALA A 56 5.23 -9.03 -6.25
CA ALA A 56 4.19 -8.01 -6.13
C ALA A 56 4.72 -6.62 -5.73
N VAL A 57 5.72 -6.57 -4.85
CA VAL A 57 6.37 -5.32 -4.46
C VAL A 57 7.11 -4.71 -5.65
N ARG A 58 7.84 -5.53 -6.41
CA ARG A 58 8.57 -5.07 -7.60
C ARG A 58 7.60 -4.54 -8.66
N ALA A 59 6.52 -5.27 -8.93
CA ALA A 59 5.48 -4.84 -9.88
C ALA A 59 4.86 -3.49 -9.49
N PHE A 60 4.56 -3.31 -8.21
CA PHE A 60 4.03 -2.04 -7.70
C PHE A 60 5.04 -0.89 -7.85
N LEU A 61 6.31 -1.10 -7.48
CA LEU A 61 7.35 -0.08 -7.63
C LEU A 61 7.60 0.28 -9.10
N SER A 62 7.58 -0.70 -10.01
CA SER A 62 7.68 -0.46 -11.46
C SER A 62 6.50 0.37 -11.98
N ALA A 63 5.29 0.11 -11.50
CA ALA A 63 4.11 0.90 -11.86
C ALA A 63 4.22 2.35 -11.37
N LEU A 64 4.70 2.59 -10.14
CA LEU A 64 4.88 3.95 -9.61
C LEU A 64 5.89 4.77 -10.43
N VAL A 65 6.99 4.14 -10.87
CA VAL A 65 7.97 4.80 -11.74
C VAL A 65 7.33 5.16 -13.09
N ASN A 66 6.54 4.26 -13.66
CA ASN A 66 5.87 4.50 -14.93
C ASN A 66 4.77 5.56 -14.82
N GLU A 67 3.92 5.55 -13.79
CA GLU A 67 2.92 6.59 -13.55
C GLU A 67 3.56 7.95 -13.29
N GLY A 68 4.63 8.00 -12.50
CA GLY A 68 5.38 9.24 -12.26
C GLY A 68 6.02 9.79 -13.54
N ASN A 69 6.50 8.90 -14.41
CA ASN A 69 7.07 9.28 -15.71
C ASN A 69 5.99 9.73 -16.71
N VAL A 70 4.82 9.08 -16.71
CA VAL A 70 3.66 9.53 -17.51
C VAL A 70 3.16 10.89 -17.02
N ALA A 71 3.01 11.09 -15.71
CA ALA A 71 2.61 12.39 -15.16
C ALA A 71 3.62 13.51 -15.48
N ALA A 72 4.92 13.21 -15.44
CA ALA A 72 5.97 14.15 -15.83
C ALA A 72 5.97 14.43 -17.35
N ALA A 73 5.79 13.40 -18.18
CA ALA A 73 5.74 13.53 -19.64
C ALA A 73 4.48 14.27 -20.12
N THR A 74 3.32 14.06 -19.48
CA THR A 74 2.09 14.81 -19.76
C THR A 74 2.22 16.29 -19.38
N HIS A 75 3.07 16.62 -18.40
CA HIS A 75 3.34 18.02 -18.03
C HIS A 75 4.29 18.74 -19.01
N GLN A 76 4.98 18.02 -19.91
CA GLN A 76 5.88 18.58 -20.92
C GLN A 76 5.24 18.73 -22.31
N GLN A 77 3.95 18.40 -22.46
CA GLN A 77 3.22 18.50 -23.74
C GLN A 77 2.14 19.59 -23.75
N ALA A 78 2.24 20.62 -22.90
CA ALA A 78 1.35 21.78 -22.88
C ALA A 78 2.08 23.06 -23.32
#